data_AF-A0A7S1AQD3-F1
#
_entry.id   AF-A0A7S1AQD3-F1
#
_cell.length_a   1.000
_cell.length_b   1.000
_cell.length_c   1.000
_cell.angle_alpha   90.00
_cell.angle_beta   90.00
_cell.angle_gamma   90.00
#
_symmetry.space_group_name_H-M   'P 1'
#
loop_
_entity.id
_entity.type
_entity.pdbx_description
1 polymer ?
#
loop_
_entity_poly.entity_id
_entity_poly.type
_entity_poly.pdbx_seq_one_letter_code
_entity_poly.pdbx_strand_id
1 'polypeptide(L)'
;SEDSVPSWLLSCETTFNALFVLELMLRVLALQGEFFVGADWRWNMTDAVVVMLSLVELGLLAGGYSPIYVRSLYVARVARSLRLLRLVKVTPLVSKLRMLTIALIHCQAMMVWAIVVLLLVIFLFAVIFLNAVSQYISAASPNDPNVEGLEVFFGSIW
;
A
#
# COMPACT_ATOMS: atom_id res chain seq x y z
N SER A 1 11.57 -35.49 -9.87
CA SER A 1 12.63 -35.10 -8.92
C SER A 1 13.36 -33.89 -9.48
N GLU A 2 12.63 -32.82 -9.76
CA GLU A 2 12.99 -31.87 -10.84
C GLU A 2 12.80 -30.39 -10.45
N ASP A 3 12.86 -30.08 -9.16
CA ASP A 3 12.92 -28.70 -8.66
C ASP A 3 14.22 -28.47 -7.86
N SER A 4 15.35 -28.98 -8.35
CA SER A 4 16.65 -28.59 -7.83
C SER A 4 16.93 -27.17 -8.32
N VAL A 5 16.83 -26.20 -7.42
CA VAL A 5 17.31 -24.83 -7.65
C VAL A 5 18.71 -24.90 -8.27
N PRO A 6 18.94 -24.25 -9.42
CA PRO A 6 20.18 -24.42 -10.13
C PRO A 6 21.35 -23.85 -9.32
N SER A 7 22.46 -24.57 -9.24
CA SER A 7 23.61 -24.26 -8.38
C SER A 7 24.23 -22.87 -8.65
N TRP A 8 24.14 -22.39 -9.89
CA TRP A 8 24.57 -21.03 -10.25
C TRP A 8 23.74 -19.96 -9.55
N LEU A 9 22.43 -20.19 -9.40
CA LEU A 9 21.52 -19.24 -8.76
C LEU A 9 21.85 -19.11 -7.27
N LEU A 10 22.11 -20.24 -6.61
CA LEU A 10 22.52 -20.26 -5.20
C LEU A 10 23.86 -19.53 -4.97
N SER A 11 24.81 -19.71 -5.89
CA SER A 11 26.11 -19.05 -5.85
C SER A 11 25.97 -17.53 -6.03
N CYS A 12 25.12 -17.09 -6.96
CA CYS A 12 24.78 -15.69 -7.15
C CYS A 12 24.10 -15.10 -5.91
N GLU A 13 23.05 -15.75 -5.39
CA GLU A 13 22.30 -15.29 -4.21
C GLU A 13 23.24 -15.11 -3.00
N THR A 14 24.15 -16.06 -2.79
CA THR A 14 25.14 -16.00 -1.69
C THR A 14 26.12 -14.84 -1.88
N THR A 15 26.62 -14.65 -3.12
CA THR A 15 27.56 -13.56 -3.44
C THR A 15 26.90 -12.19 -3.27
N PHE A 16 25.67 -12.02 -3.77
CA PHE A 16 24.90 -10.80 -3.56
C PHE A 16 24.64 -10.54 -2.08
N ASN A 17 24.25 -11.55 -1.32
CA ASN A 17 24.04 -11.42 0.12
C ASN A 17 25.32 -10.97 0.84
N ALA A 18 26.48 -11.53 0.51
CA ALA A 18 27.76 -11.13 1.07
C ALA A 18 28.12 -9.67 0.73
N LEU A 19 27.91 -9.25 -0.52
CA LEU A 19 28.10 -7.86 -0.94
C LEU A 19 27.17 -6.91 -0.18
N PHE A 20 25.94 -7.32 0.10
CA PHE A 20 24.97 -6.51 0.86
C PHE A 20 25.32 -6.39 2.34
N VAL A 21 25.82 -7.46 2.96
CA VAL A 21 26.37 -7.40 4.32
C VAL A 21 27.53 -6.39 4.35
N LEU A 22 28.42 -6.45 3.36
CA LEU A 22 29.55 -5.53 3.25
C LEU A 22 29.10 -4.08 3.01
N GLU A 23 28.15 -3.85 2.11
CA GLU A 23 27.55 -2.52 1.86
C GLU A 23 26.92 -1.94 3.13
N LEU A 24 26.16 -2.76 3.87
CA LEU A 24 25.55 -2.36 5.14
C LEU A 24 26.63 -1.99 6.17
N MET A 25 27.69 -2.80 6.30
CA MET A 25 28.81 -2.51 7.20
C MET A 25 29.51 -1.21 6.83
N LEU A 26 29.80 -0.99 5.53
CA LEU A 26 30.38 0.27 5.06
C LEU A 26 29.48 1.47 5.38
N ARG A 27 28.15 1.34 5.22
CA ARG A 27 27.20 2.40 5.59
C ARG A 27 27.16 2.68 7.08
N VAL A 28 27.18 1.64 7.92
CA VAL A 28 27.23 1.80 9.38
C VAL A 28 28.52 2.50 9.78
N LEU A 29 29.66 2.15 9.18
CA LEU A 29 30.94 2.80 9.44
C LEU A 29 30.98 4.25 8.96
N ALA A 30 30.39 4.53 7.80
CA ALA A 30 30.38 5.87 7.21
C ALA A 30 29.40 6.84 7.90
N LEU A 31 28.20 6.37 8.28
CA LEU A 31 27.16 7.21 8.89
C LEU A 31 27.20 7.21 10.42
N GLN A 32 27.90 6.26 11.06
CA GLN A 32 28.06 6.17 12.52
C GLN A 32 26.71 6.33 13.28
N GLY A 33 26.57 7.37 14.11
CA GLY A 33 25.35 7.66 14.87
C GLY A 33 24.19 8.18 14.03
N GLU A 34 24.45 8.78 12.87
CA GLU A 34 23.41 9.20 11.93
C GLU A 34 22.74 8.01 11.24
N PHE A 35 23.35 6.82 11.29
CA PHE A 35 22.70 5.59 10.80
C PHE A 35 21.38 5.32 11.53
N PHE A 36 21.34 5.61 12.84
CA PHE A 36 20.20 5.33 13.72
C PHE A 36 19.32 6.55 14.00
N VAL A 37 19.84 7.77 13.85
CA VAL A 37 19.14 9.01 14.23
C VAL A 37 18.93 9.98 13.05
N GLY A 38 19.59 9.76 11.92
CA GLY A 38 19.50 10.61 10.73
C GLY A 38 18.14 10.56 10.02
N ALA A 39 17.89 11.47 9.08
CA ALA A 39 16.60 11.57 8.38
C ALA A 39 16.14 10.25 7.71
N ASP A 40 17.08 9.42 7.27
CA ASP A 40 16.85 8.14 6.60
C ASP A 40 16.96 6.90 7.53
N TRP A 41 16.98 7.10 8.85
CA TRP A 41 17.17 6.01 9.83
C TRP A 41 16.19 4.84 9.65
N ARG A 42 14.93 5.13 9.28
CA ARG A 42 13.89 4.11 9.02
C ARG A 42 14.28 3.18 7.87
N TRP A 43 14.85 3.77 6.81
CA TRP A 43 15.26 3.02 5.62
C TRP A 43 16.47 2.15 5.93
N ASN A 44 17.43 2.68 6.68
CA ASN A 44 18.62 1.97 7.15
C ASN A 44 18.29 0.83 8.10
N MET A 45 17.41 1.07 9.08
CA MET A 45 16.99 0.06 10.05
C MET A 45 16.25 -1.09 9.37
N THR A 46 15.41 -0.78 8.37
CA THR A 46 14.76 -1.84 7.57
C THR A 46 15.80 -2.66 6.80
N ASP A 47 16.83 -2.03 6.23
CA ASP A 47 17.89 -2.75 5.51
C ASP A 47 18.68 -3.68 6.44
N ALA A 48 19.03 -3.20 7.64
CA ALA A 48 19.69 -3.99 8.67
C ALA A 48 18.86 -5.20 9.09
N VAL A 49 17.55 -5.02 9.34
CA VAL A 49 16.65 -6.14 9.70
C VAL A 49 16.61 -7.19 8.59
N VAL A 50 16.55 -6.79 7.33
CA VAL A 50 16.49 -7.72 6.20
C VAL A 50 17.80 -8.51 6.04
N VAL A 51 18.95 -7.87 6.23
CA VAL A 51 20.25 -8.56 6.22
C VAL A 51 20.32 -9.58 7.36
N MET A 52 19.89 -9.20 8.57
CA MET A 52 19.85 -10.11 9.72
C MET A 52 18.92 -11.29 9.48
N LEU A 53 17.73 -11.08 8.92
CA LEU A 53 16.80 -12.15 8.55
C LEU A 53 17.41 -13.10 7.52
N SER A 54 18.16 -12.58 6.55
CA SER A 54 18.84 -13.40 5.52
C SER A 54 19.97 -14.25 6.11
N LEU A 55 20.69 -13.74 7.11
CA LEU A 55 21.73 -14.51 7.83
C LEU A 55 21.10 -15.61 8.70
N VAL A 56 20.00 -15.30 9.38
CA VAL A 56 19.25 -16.27 10.18
C VAL A 56 18.69 -17.38 9.29
N GLU A 57 18.13 -17.03 8.14
CA GLU A 57 17.66 -17.98 7.12
C GLU A 57 18.78 -18.94 6.67
N LEU A 58 19.97 -18.42 6.35
CA LEU A 58 21.12 -19.22 5.95
C LEU A 58 21.57 -20.17 7.08
N GLY A 59 21.62 -19.68 8.31
CA GLY A 59 22.00 -20.50 9.48
C GLY A 59 20.98 -21.60 9.78
N LEU A 60 19.68 -21.32 9.60
CA LEU A 60 18.61 -22.30 9.78
C LEU A 60 18.61 -23.38 8.70
N LEU A 61 18.88 -23.00 7.45
CA LEU A 61 19.06 -23.95 6.35
C LEU A 61 20.27 -24.87 6.60
N ALA A 62 21.39 -24.31 7.06
CA ALA A 62 22.58 -25.09 7.41
C ALA A 62 22.36 -26.05 8.59
N GLY A 63 21.44 -25.70 9.50
CA GLY A 63 21.08 -26.51 10.68
C GLY A 63 19.99 -27.55 10.47
N GLY A 64 19.41 -27.66 9.26
CA GLY A 64 18.43 -28.71 8.92
C GLY A 64 17.05 -28.56 9.57
N TYR A 65 16.62 -27.34 9.90
CA TYR A 65 15.39 -27.11 10.66
C TYR A 65 14.08 -27.01 9.81
N SER A 66 12.94 -27.29 10.47
CA SER A 66 11.56 -27.60 9.97
C SER A 66 10.77 -26.54 9.13
N PRO A 67 9.74 -26.93 8.35
CA PRO A 67 8.90 -26.07 7.48
C PRO A 67 8.22 -24.82 8.07
N ILE A 68 8.36 -24.47 9.35
CA ILE A 68 7.98 -23.12 9.79
C ILE A 68 8.88 -22.05 9.13
N TYR A 69 10.10 -22.44 8.74
CA TYR A 69 11.07 -21.57 8.07
C TYR A 69 10.75 -21.31 6.59
N VAL A 70 9.92 -22.13 5.91
CA VAL A 70 9.48 -21.79 4.54
C VAL A 70 8.62 -20.53 4.49
N ARG A 71 7.97 -20.14 5.59
CA ARG A 71 7.26 -18.85 5.68
C ARG A 71 8.22 -17.67 5.84
N SER A 72 9.32 -17.82 6.58
CA SER A 72 10.39 -16.81 6.64
C SER A 72 11.11 -16.68 5.30
N LEU A 73 11.25 -17.78 4.53
CA LEU A 73 11.78 -17.73 3.16
C LEU A 73 10.93 -16.81 2.26
N TYR A 74 9.60 -16.86 2.35
CA TYR A 74 8.74 -15.96 1.58
C TYR A 74 8.96 -14.49 1.94
N VAL A 75 9.04 -14.17 3.24
CA VAL A 75 9.29 -12.80 3.70
C VAL A 75 10.67 -12.32 3.26
N ALA A 76 11.70 -13.16 3.35
CA ALA A 76 13.04 -12.84 2.88
C ALA A 76 13.09 -12.65 1.35
N ARG A 77 12.38 -13.48 0.57
CA ARG A 77 12.23 -13.34 -0.88
C ARG A 77 11.58 -12.01 -1.25
N VAL A 78 10.46 -11.67 -0.63
CA VAL A 78 9.76 -10.38 -0.85
C VAL A 78 10.64 -9.21 -0.42
N ALA A 79 11.33 -9.31 0.73
CA ALA A 79 12.25 -8.28 1.21
C ALA A 79 13.44 -8.06 0.26
N ARG A 80 14.01 -9.13 -0.31
CA ARG A 80 15.05 -9.04 -1.36
C ARG A 80 14.51 -8.34 -2.61
N SER A 81 13.30 -8.68 -3.07
CA SER A 81 12.65 -8.01 -4.21
C SER A 81 12.40 -6.53 -3.96
N LEU A 82 11.94 -6.17 -2.76
CA LEU A 82 11.72 -4.77 -2.36
C LEU A 82 13.04 -3.99 -2.25
N ARG A 83 14.16 -4.65 -1.92
CA ARG A 83 15.49 -4.02 -1.86
C ARG A 83 16.06 -3.72 -3.26
N LEU A 84 15.88 -4.62 -4.22
CA LEU A 84 16.23 -4.34 -5.63
C LEU A 84 15.47 -3.11 -6.15
N LEU A 85 14.19 -2.98 -5.77
CA LEU A 85 13.40 -1.78 -6.05
C LEU A 85 13.95 -0.53 -5.35
N ARG A 86 14.62 -0.64 -4.19
CA ARG A 86 15.34 0.48 -3.56
C ARG A 86 16.59 0.89 -4.33
N LEU A 87 17.35 -0.05 -4.88
CA LEU A 87 18.46 0.27 -5.80
C LEU A 87 17.93 1.04 -7.01
N VAL A 88 16.75 0.64 -7.53
CA VAL A 88 16.03 1.39 -8.56
C VAL A 88 15.56 2.77 -8.03
N LYS A 89 15.21 2.91 -6.74
CA LYS A 89 14.88 4.21 -6.13
C LYS A 89 16.03 5.21 -6.12
N VAL A 90 17.28 4.75 -6.10
CA VAL A 90 18.47 5.61 -6.20
C VAL A 90 18.64 6.18 -7.61
N THR A 91 17.97 5.59 -8.61
CA THR A 91 17.99 6.14 -9.97
C THR A 91 17.19 7.44 -10.04
N PRO A 92 17.64 8.43 -10.83
CA PRO A 92 16.97 9.73 -10.96
C PRO A 92 15.53 9.62 -11.47
N LEU A 93 15.17 8.52 -12.12
CA LEU A 93 13.82 8.24 -12.61
C LEU A 93 12.80 8.11 -11.46
N VAL A 94 13.17 7.44 -10.36
CA VAL A 94 12.26 7.27 -9.23
C VAL A 94 12.15 8.52 -8.38
N SER A 95 13.19 9.36 -8.36
CA SER A 95 13.10 10.69 -7.73
C SER A 95 12.02 11.55 -8.40
N LYS A 96 11.92 11.51 -9.74
CA LYS A 96 10.82 12.17 -10.49
C LYS A 96 9.46 11.58 -10.12
N LEU A 97 9.33 10.25 -10.08
CA LEU A 97 8.08 9.59 -9.68
C LEU A 97 7.70 9.92 -8.24
N ARG A 98 8.66 10.01 -7.32
CA ARG A 98 8.45 10.40 -5.92
C ARG A 98 7.86 11.81 -5.84
N MET A 99 8.39 12.75 -6.61
CA MET A 99 7.86 14.12 -6.67
C MET A 99 6.41 14.14 -7.17
N LEU A 100 6.08 13.33 -8.19
CA LEU A 100 4.70 13.16 -8.65
C LEU A 100 3.81 12.55 -7.57
N THR A 101 4.25 11.50 -6.87
CA THR A 101 3.46 10.90 -5.79
C THR A 101 3.23 11.86 -4.62
N ILE A 102 4.23 12.68 -4.27
CA ILE A 102 4.09 13.69 -3.23
C ILE A 102 3.08 14.76 -3.66
N ALA A 103 3.12 15.18 -4.92
CA ALA A 103 2.11 16.09 -5.48
C ALA A 103 0.69 15.48 -5.43
N LEU A 104 0.54 14.19 -5.75
CA LEU A 104 -0.74 13.47 -5.64
C LEU A 104 -1.25 13.41 -4.19
N ILE A 105 -0.37 13.15 -3.23
CA ILE A 105 -0.72 13.13 -1.80
C ILE A 105 -1.18 14.52 -1.35
N HIS A 106 -0.55 15.60 -1.83
CA HIS A 106 -1.02 16.95 -1.55
C HIS A 106 -2.39 17.25 -2.18
N CYS A 107 -2.65 16.76 -3.40
CA CYS A 107 -3.96 16.90 -4.05
C CYS A 107 -5.06 16.06 -3.38
N GLN A 108 -4.72 14.97 -2.70
CA GLN A 108 -5.67 14.06 -2.08
C GLN A 108 -6.57 14.77 -1.06
N ALA A 109 -6.02 15.67 -0.24
CA ALA A 109 -6.80 16.43 0.73
C ALA A 109 -7.84 17.33 0.04
N MET A 110 -7.47 18.02 -1.04
CA MET A 110 -8.39 18.87 -1.80
C MET A 110 -9.47 18.07 -2.52
N MET A 111 -9.12 16.88 -3.03
CA MET A 111 -10.06 15.98 -3.68
C MET A 111 -11.12 15.46 -2.70
N VAL A 112 -10.75 15.17 -1.45
CA VAL A 112 -11.74 14.79 -0.41
C VAL A 112 -12.75 15.91 -0.19
N TRP A 113 -12.31 17.16 -0.06
CA TRP A 113 -13.21 18.30 0.09
C TRP A 113 -14.12 18.50 -1.13
N ALA A 114 -13.59 18.33 -2.34
CA ALA A 114 -14.39 18.39 -3.57
C ALA A 114 -15.48 17.30 -3.60
N ILE A 115 -15.16 16.08 -3.17
CA ILE A 115 -16.13 14.99 -3.05
C ILE A 115 -17.21 15.32 -2.03
N VAL A 116 -16.84 15.87 -0.86
CA VAL A 116 -17.80 16.29 0.18
C VAL A 116 -18.77 17.35 -0.37
N VAL A 117 -18.25 18.35 -1.07
CA VAL A 117 -19.09 19.38 -1.70
C VAL A 117 -20.01 18.78 -2.76
N LEU A 118 -19.50 17.88 -3.60
CA LEU A 118 -20.31 17.18 -4.61
C LEU A 118 -21.45 16.38 -3.96
N LEU A 119 -21.15 15.65 -2.89
CA LEU A 119 -22.15 14.90 -2.13
C LEU A 119 -23.19 15.82 -1.50
N LEU A 120 -22.79 16.97 -0.97
CA LEU A 120 -23.73 17.97 -0.44
C LEU A 120 -24.68 18.49 -1.53
N VAL A 121 -24.18 18.79 -2.72
CA VAL A 121 -25.02 19.23 -3.84
C VAL A 121 -26.02 18.14 -4.24
N ILE A 122 -25.57 16.90 -4.39
CA ILE A 122 -26.45 15.76 -4.69
C ILE A 122 -27.50 15.59 -3.60
N PHE A 123 -27.11 15.71 -2.32
CA PHE A 123 -28.02 15.64 -1.19
C PHE A 123 -29.09 16.74 -1.23
N LEU A 124 -28.72 18.00 -1.53
CA LEU A 124 -29.68 19.09 -1.64
C LEU A 124 -30.72 18.82 -2.75
N PHE A 125 -30.27 18.38 -3.94
CA PHE A 125 -31.19 18.03 -5.01
C PHE A 125 -32.11 16.87 -4.62
N ALA A 126 -31.58 15.83 -3.95
CA ALA A 126 -32.38 14.71 -3.47
C ALA A 126 -33.48 15.17 -2.49
N VAL A 127 -33.15 16.06 -1.55
CA VAL A 127 -34.13 16.63 -0.60
C VAL A 127 -35.17 17.49 -1.30
N ILE A 128 -34.78 18.30 -2.29
CA ILE A 128 -35.73 19.10 -3.07
C ILE A 128 -36.71 18.21 -3.83
N PHE A 129 -36.23 17.18 -4.52
CA PHE A 129 -37.09 16.23 -5.23
C PHE A 129 -38.01 15.48 -4.27
N LEU A 130 -37.50 15.06 -3.12
CA LEU A 130 -38.32 14.39 -2.10
C LEU A 130 -39.45 15.30 -1.59
N ASN A 131 -39.14 16.57 -1.28
CA ASN A 131 -40.16 17.53 -0.86
C ASN A 131 -41.20 17.80 -1.96
N ALA A 132 -40.77 17.91 -3.22
CA ALA A 132 -41.67 18.11 -4.35
C ALA A 132 -42.63 16.91 -4.53
N VAL A 133 -42.10 15.68 -4.43
CA VAL A 133 -42.91 14.44 -4.49
C VAL A 133 -43.88 14.37 -3.30
N SER A 134 -43.41 14.68 -2.09
CA SER A 134 -44.25 14.69 -0.88
C SER A 134 -45.41 15.70 -0.99
N GLN A 135 -45.13 16.90 -1.50
CA GLN A 135 -46.17 17.91 -1.77
C GLN A 135 -47.14 17.46 -2.85
N TYR A 136 -46.66 16.81 -3.92
CA TYR A 136 -47.50 16.26 -4.98
C TYR A 136 -48.47 15.22 -4.43
N ILE A 137 -47.99 14.24 -3.66
CA ILE A 137 -48.83 13.20 -3.04
C ILE A 137 -49.86 13.83 -2.09
N SER A 138 -49.46 14.80 -1.27
CA SER A 138 -50.35 15.46 -0.31
C SER A 138 -51.46 16.30 -0.97
N ALA A 139 -51.23 16.80 -2.18
CA ALA A 139 -52.19 17.58 -2.95
C ALA A 139 -52.97 16.75 -3.99
N ALA A 140 -52.64 15.47 -4.14
CA ALA A 140 -53.25 14.61 -5.15
C ALA A 140 -54.66 14.13 -4.76
N SER A 141 -55.51 13.97 -5.76
CA SER A 141 -56.87 13.44 -5.60
C SER A 141 -56.82 11.92 -5.38
N PRO A 142 -57.74 11.30 -4.61
CA PRO A 142 -57.71 9.86 -4.25
C PRO A 142 -57.72 8.85 -5.41
N ASN A 143 -57.84 9.29 -6.66
CA ASN A 143 -57.93 8.47 -7.88
C ASN A 143 -56.80 8.73 -8.90
N ASP A 144 -55.71 9.41 -8.51
CA ASP A 144 -54.59 9.66 -9.42
C ASP A 144 -53.71 8.40 -9.58
N PRO A 145 -53.61 7.81 -10.80
CA PRO A 145 -52.85 6.57 -11.03
C PRO A 145 -51.33 6.72 -10.81
N ASN A 146 -50.81 7.94 -10.73
CA ASN A 146 -49.38 8.18 -10.54
C ASN A 146 -48.95 8.16 -9.06
N VAL A 147 -49.90 8.30 -8.13
CA VAL A 147 -49.63 8.36 -6.69
C VAL A 147 -49.27 6.98 -6.14
N GLU A 148 -49.97 5.92 -6.57
CA GLU A 148 -49.72 4.55 -6.13
C GLU A 148 -48.28 4.10 -6.43
N GLY A 149 -47.74 4.47 -7.60
CA GLY A 149 -46.34 4.19 -7.96
C GLY A 149 -45.33 4.96 -7.10
N LEU A 150 -45.64 6.22 -6.75
CA LEU A 150 -44.78 7.04 -5.90
C LEU A 150 -44.79 6.57 -4.44
N GLU A 151 -45.92 6.09 -3.93
CA GLU A 151 -46.01 5.48 -2.60
C GLU A 151 -45.20 4.19 -2.48
N VAL A 152 -45.10 3.37 -3.53
CA VAL A 152 -44.27 2.14 -3.48
C VAL A 152 -42.78 2.44 -3.36
N PHE A 153 -42.28 3.46 -4.07
CA PHE A 153 -40.84 3.80 -4.08
C PHE A 153 -40.40 4.74 -2.96
N PHE A 154 -41.26 5.68 -2.56
CA PHE A 154 -40.95 6.68 -1.54
C PHE A 154 -41.66 6.42 -0.20
N GLY A 155 -42.52 5.40 -0.13
CA GLY A 155 -43.29 4.92 1.04
C GLY A 155 -42.53 4.73 2.32
N SER A 156 -41.26 4.36 2.22
CA SER A 156 -40.41 4.06 3.37
C SER A 156 -39.81 5.31 4.02
N ILE A 157 -40.06 6.50 3.46
CA ILE A 157 -39.39 7.76 3.84
C ILE A 157 -40.31 8.68 4.66
N TRP A 158 -41.58 8.32 4.87
CA TRP A 158 -42.54 9.05 5.73
C TRP A 158 -43.06 8.21 6.90
#